data_AF-A0A3C1VTL2-F1
#
_entry.id   AF-A0A3C1VTL2-F1
#
_cell.length_a   1.000
_cell.length_b   1.000
_cell.length_c   1.000
_cell.angle_alpha   90.00
_cell.angle_beta   90.00
_cell.angle_gamma   90.00
#
_symmetry.space_group_name_H-M   'P 1'
#
loop_
_entity.id
_entity.type
_entity.pdbx_description
1 polymer ?
#
loop_
_entity_poly.entity_id
_entity_poly.type
_entity_poly.pdbx_seq_one_letter_code
_entity_poly.pdbx_strand_id
1 'polypeptide(L)'
;YQVNCPPSDQEALIKSARYLDENMRKIKGRGNIHGAEKIAVMAALNITHDMLRKNRMINESRQETSLQVKSIEEKIDLALASSRQLEI
;
A
#
# COMPACT_ATOMS: atom_id res chain seq x y z
N TYR A 1 -22.03 8.97 -13.51
CA TYR A 1 -20.97 8.96 -14.54
C TYR A 1 -20.93 7.60 -15.18
N GLN A 2 -20.71 7.53 -16.50
CA GLN A 2 -20.45 6.27 -17.21
C GLN A 2 -18.94 6.11 -17.36
N VAL A 3 -18.44 4.89 -17.18
CA VAL A 3 -17.01 4.57 -17.24
C VAL A 3 -16.88 3.25 -17.99
N ASN A 4 -15.89 3.15 -18.89
CA ASN A 4 -15.60 1.88 -19.56
C ASN A 4 -15.05 0.88 -18.54
N CYS A 5 -15.63 -0.32 -18.51
CA CYS A 5 -15.31 -1.33 -17.51
C CYS A 5 -15.33 -2.73 -18.13
N PRO A 6 -14.18 -3.43 -18.20
CA PRO A 6 -14.14 -4.85 -18.51
C PRO A 6 -14.89 -5.68 -17.46
N PRO A 7 -15.51 -6.82 -17.82
CA PRO A 7 -16.24 -7.65 -16.85
C PRO A 7 -15.39 -8.09 -15.64
N SER A 8 -14.09 -8.32 -15.81
CA SER A 8 -13.16 -8.68 -14.73
C SER A 8 -12.99 -7.59 -13.68
N ASP A 9 -13.20 -6.32 -14.05
CA ASP A 9 -12.86 -5.17 -13.23
C ASP A 9 -14.09 -4.55 -12.56
N GLN A 10 -15.30 -5.04 -12.89
CA GLN A 10 -16.57 -4.46 -12.45
C GLN A 10 -16.64 -4.34 -10.93
N GLU A 11 -16.32 -5.42 -10.21
CA GLU A 11 -16.37 -5.41 -8.75
C GLU A 11 -15.34 -4.43 -8.15
N ALA A 12 -14.13 -4.42 -8.70
CA ALA A 12 -13.07 -3.52 -8.26
C ALA A 12 -13.43 -2.05 -8.51
N LEU A 13 -14.05 -1.73 -9.65
CA LEU A 13 -14.46 -0.39 -10.00
C LEU A 13 -15.64 0.09 -9.13
N ILE A 14 -16.59 -0.79 -8.82
CA ILE A 14 -17.69 -0.50 -7.89
C ILE A 14 -17.13 -0.20 -6.49
N LYS A 15 -16.19 -1.02 -5.99
CA LYS A 15 -15.52 -0.78 -4.71
C LYS A 15 -14.78 0.56 -4.71
N SER A 16 -14.08 0.89 -5.79
CA SER A 16 -13.36 2.15 -5.95
C SER A 16 -14.30 3.36 -5.95
N ALA A 17 -15.43 3.27 -6.65
CA ALA A 17 -16.45 4.32 -6.67
C ALA A 17 -17.07 4.55 -5.29
N ARG A 18 -17.39 3.48 -4.55
CA ARG A 18 -17.89 3.57 -3.16
C ARG A 18 -16.86 4.22 -2.24
N TYR A 19 -15.59 3.82 -2.37
CA TYR A 19 -14.51 4.39 -1.56
C TYR A 19 -14.30 5.88 -1.84
N LEU A 20 -14.36 6.29 -3.11
CA LEU A 20 -14.31 7.71 -3.49
C LEU A 20 -15.48 8.48 -2.87
N ASP A 21 -16.70 7.97 -3.02
CA ASP A 21 -17.92 8.61 -2.49
C ASP A 21 -17.87 8.79 -0.96
N GLU A 22 -17.41 7.78 -0.22
CA GLU A 22 -17.22 7.89 1.22
C GLU A 22 -16.21 8.98 1.60
N ASN A 23 -15.11 9.09 0.86
CA ASN A 23 -14.12 10.15 1.08
C ASN A 23 -14.68 11.53 0.77
N MET A 24 -15.46 11.66 -0.31
CA MET A 24 -16.16 12.90 -0.66
C MET A 24 -17.17 13.29 0.45
N ARG A 25 -17.94 12.34 0.99
CA ARG A 25 -18.86 12.58 2.11
C ARG A 25 -18.12 13.00 3.39
N LYS A 26 -16.98 12.39 3.71
CA LYS A 26 -16.13 12.78 4.84
C LYS A 26 -15.62 14.22 4.71
N ILE A 27 -15.15 14.59 3.52
CA ILE A 27 -14.65 15.96 3.25
C ILE A 27 -15.80 16.96 3.33
N LYS A 28 -16.96 16.65 2.73
CA LYS A 28 -18.15 17.49 2.81
C LYS A 28 -18.60 17.70 4.26
N GLY A 29 -18.58 16.65 5.08
CA GLY A 29 -18.95 16.70 6.50
C GLY A 29 -18.08 17.61 7.36
N ARG A 30 -16.85 17.93 6.92
CA ARG A 30 -15.96 18.87 7.63
C ARG A 30 -16.34 20.35 7.41
N GLY A 31 -17.25 20.65 6.48
CA GLY A 31 -17.79 22.01 6.27
C GLY A 31 -16.84 23.04 5.63
N ASN A 32 -15.55 22.74 5.49
CA ASN A 32 -14.55 23.72 5.04
C ASN A 32 -14.46 23.91 3.52
N ILE A 33 -15.09 23.05 2.72
CA ILE A 33 -14.96 23.07 1.24
C ILE A 33 -16.34 23.09 0.61
N HIS A 34 -16.57 24.07 -0.26
CA HIS A 34 -17.82 24.26 -0.99
C HIS A 34 -17.62 23.89 -2.47
N GLY A 35 -18.57 23.14 -3.02
CA GLY A 35 -18.57 22.71 -4.42
C GLY A 35 -18.14 21.25 -4.63
N ALA A 36 -18.96 20.49 -5.36
CA ALA A 36 -18.76 19.06 -5.58
C ALA A 36 -17.45 18.74 -6.32
N GLU A 37 -17.04 19.58 -7.28
CA GLU A 37 -15.79 19.42 -8.03
C GLU A 37 -14.57 19.53 -7.12
N LYS A 38 -14.49 20.56 -6.27
CA LYS A 38 -13.40 20.72 -5.29
C LYS A 38 -13.35 19.57 -4.30
N ILE A 39 -14.51 19.09 -3.85
CA ILE A 39 -14.60 17.92 -2.96
C ILE A 39 -14.07 16.67 -3.67
N ALA A 40 -14.41 16.45 -4.95
CA ALA A 40 -13.93 15.32 -5.73
C ALA A 40 -12.40 15.35 -5.92
N VAL A 41 -11.84 16.52 -6.28
CA VAL A 41 -10.39 16.71 -6.43
C VAL A 41 -9.67 16.44 -5.10
N MET A 42 -10.16 16.98 -4.00
CA MET A 42 -9.56 16.75 -2.67
C MET A 42 -9.67 15.29 -2.23
N ALA A 43 -10.79 14.62 -2.52
CA ALA A 43 -10.93 13.19 -2.25
C ALA A 43 -9.90 12.38 -3.06
N ALA A 44 -9.76 12.67 -4.35
CA ALA A 44 -8.79 12.00 -5.23
C ALA A 44 -7.33 12.22 -4.76
N LEU A 45 -6.98 13.44 -4.36
CA LEU A 45 -5.65 13.76 -3.84
C LEU A 45 -5.36 13.02 -2.53
N ASN A 46 -6.29 12.99 -1.59
CA ASN A 46 -6.12 12.27 -0.32
C ASN A 46 -5.94 10.76 -0.54
N ILE A 47 -6.77 10.16 -1.40
CA ILE A 47 -6.69 8.73 -1.74
C ILE A 47 -5.34 8.41 -2.39
N THR A 48 -4.90 9.25 -3.33
CA THR A 48 -3.61 9.07 -4.02
C THR A 48 -2.44 9.20 -3.04
N HIS A 49 -2.50 10.18 -2.14
CA HIS A 49 -1.50 10.36 -1.08
C HIS A 49 -1.39 9.12 -0.19
N ASP A 50 -2.53 8.59 0.28
CA ASP A 50 -2.57 7.39 1.12
C ASP A 50 -2.01 6.16 0.39
N MET A 51 -2.33 5.99 -0.90
CA MET A 51 -1.79 4.90 -1.71
C MET A 51 -0.27 5.00 -1.85
N LEU A 52 0.26 6.19 -2.18
CA LEU A 52 1.70 6.42 -2.32
C LEU A 52 2.43 6.18 -0.99
N ARG A 53 1.85 6.63 0.13
CA ARG A 53 2.37 6.38 1.47
C ARG A 53 2.41 4.89 1.80
N LYS A 54 1.34 4.14 1.54
CA LYS A 54 1.29 2.68 1.74
C LYS A 54 2.32 1.95 0.88
N ASN A 55 2.47 2.33 -0.39
CA ASN A 55 3.47 1.74 -1.28
C ASN A 55 4.90 1.96 -0.75
N ARG A 56 5.20 3.16 -0.24
CA ARG A 56 6.49 3.43 0.40
C ARG A 56 6.72 2.52 1.62
N MET A 57 5.73 2.43 2.52
CA MET A 57 5.85 1.58 3.72
C MET A 57 6.04 0.10 3.38
N ILE A 58 5.36 -0.40 2.35
CA ILE A 58 5.54 -1.78 1.87
C ILE A 58 6.95 -2.00 1.34
N ASN A 59 7.50 -1.04 0.60
CA ASN A 59 8.86 -1.14 0.06
C ASN A 59 9.91 -1.10 1.18
N GLU A 60 9.76 -0.21 2.16
CA GLU A 60 10.63 -0.14 3.34
C GLU A 60 10.58 -1.46 4.13
N SER A 61 9.39 -2.00 4.39
CA SER A 61 9.22 -3.29 5.05
C SER A 61 9.84 -4.45 4.28
N ARG A 62 9.69 -4.49 2.95
CA ARG A 62 10.33 -5.51 2.11
C ARG A 62 11.85 -5.42 2.17
N GLN A 63 12.40 -4.22 2.20
CA GLN A 63 13.84 -4.01 2.32
C GLN A 63 14.35 -4.52 3.68
N GLU A 64 13.65 -4.19 4.77
CA GLU A 64 13.98 -4.67 6.12
C GLU A 64 13.94 -6.21 6.19
N THR A 65 12.87 -6.83 5.69
CA THR A 65 12.74 -8.29 5.63
C THR A 65 13.88 -8.91 4.82
N SER A 66 14.29 -8.32 3.70
CA SER A 66 15.40 -8.83 2.90
C SER A 66 16.74 -8.77 3.66
N LEU A 67 16.98 -7.71 4.44
CA LEU A 67 18.18 -7.61 5.28
C LEU A 67 18.17 -8.67 6.40
N GLN A 68 17.01 -8.91 7.02
CA GLN A 68 16.86 -9.95 8.04
C GLN A 68 17.13 -11.35 7.47
N VAL A 69 16.59 -11.65 6.29
CA VAL A 69 16.85 -12.93 5.60
C VAL A 69 18.34 -13.12 5.33
N LYS A 70 19.03 -12.11 4.79
CA LYS A 70 20.49 -12.17 4.57
C LYS A 70 21.28 -12.41 5.86
N SER A 71 20.92 -11.73 6.95
CA SER A 71 21.58 -11.95 8.24
C SER A 71 21.36 -13.36 8.78
N ILE A 72 20.19 -13.96 8.52
CA ILE A 72 19.91 -15.35 8.89
C ILE A 72 20.75 -16.31 8.03
N GLU A 73 20.85 -16.07 6.72
CA GLU A 73 21.71 -16.85 5.82
C GLU A 73 23.17 -16.83 6.30
N GLU A 74 23.71 -15.66 6.61
CA GLU A 74 25.08 -15.51 7.14
C GLU A 74 25.29 -16.29 8.45
N LYS A 75 24.31 -16.24 9.37
CA LYS A 75 24.40 -16.99 10.65
C LYS A 75 24.37 -18.50 10.43
N ILE A 76 23.58 -18.98 9.48
CA ILE A 76 23.54 -20.40 9.12
C ILE A 76 24.89 -20.83 8.54
N ASP A 77 25.45 -20.06 7.62
CA ASP A 77 26.76 -20.35 7.02
C ASP A 77 27.88 -20.42 8.07
N LEU A 78 27.89 -19.47 9.01
CA LEU A 78 28.83 -19.47 10.13
C LEU A 78 28.68 -20.71 11.02
N ALA A 79 27.46 -21.07 11.40
CA ALA A 79 27.20 -22.25 12.24
C ALA A 79 27.61 -23.56 11.55
N LEU A 80 27.36 -23.67 10.24
CA LEU A 80 27.78 -24.82 9.43
C LEU A 80 29.31 -24.89 9.28
N ALA A 81 29.98 -23.74 9.15
CA ALA A 81 31.45 -23.68 9.12
C ALA A 81 32.06 -24.12 10.46
N SER A 82 31.54 -23.62 11.58
CA SER A 82 32.01 -24.00 12.92
C SER A 82 31.79 -25.48 13.22
N SER A 83 30.66 -26.06 12.79
CA SER A 83 30.38 -27.49 13.01
C SER A 83 31.39 -28.39 12.30
N ARG A 84 31.77 -28.06 11.06
CA ARG A 84 32.80 -28.80 10.30
C ARG A 84 34.20 -28.70 10.92
N GLN A 85 34.49 -27.62 11.63
CA GLN A 85 35.80 -27.41 12.26
C GLN A 85 35.96 -28.21 13.57
N LEU A 86 34.85 -28.66 14.18
CA LEU A 86 34.85 -29.50 15.39
C LEU A 86 34.95 -31.00 15.08
N GLU A 87 34.79 -31.41 13.82
CA GLU A 87 34.87 -32.81 13.37
C GLU A 87 36.30 -33.26 12.96
N ILE A 88 37.31 -32.39 13.15
CA ILE A 88 38.75 -32.64 12.91
C ILE A 88 39.48 -32.66 14.24
#